data_AF-A0A939D973-F1
#
_entry.id   AF-A0A939D973-F1
#
_cell.length_a   1.000
_cell.length_b   1.000
_cell.length_c   1.000
_cell.angle_alpha   90.00
_cell.angle_beta   90.00
_cell.angle_gamma   90.00
#
_symmetry.space_group_name_H-M   'P 1'
#
loop_
_entity.id
_entity.type
_entity.pdbx_description
1 polymer ?
#
loop_
_entity_poly.entity_id
_entity_poly.type
_entity_poly.pdbx_seq_one_letter_code
_entity_poly.pdbx_strand_id
1 'polypeptide(L)'
;MKRPSWNEYFMELAALTAQRSTCLRRQVGAVIVKDRHIIATGYNGAPRGLKHCEDRGGCLRQKLNIPSGERHELCMALHAEQNAIIQAANLGQSVEGATIYITHQPCIICAKMIINAGVKEIFVREGYPDQLSKDILEEAGIKIVMLGD
;
A
#
# COMPACT_ATOMS: atom_id res chain seq x y z
N MET A 1 13.56 18.37 -20.53
CA MET A 1 12.73 17.57 -19.61
C MET A 1 11.98 18.50 -18.68
N LYS A 2 10.68 18.30 -18.46
CA LYS A 2 9.88 19.06 -17.49
C LYS A 2 10.12 18.48 -16.09
N ARG A 3 10.32 19.33 -15.09
CA ARG A 3 10.48 18.90 -13.68
C ARG A 3 9.16 18.30 -13.19
N PRO A 4 9.15 17.08 -12.63
CA PRO A 4 7.93 16.50 -12.07
C PRO A 4 7.46 17.29 -10.86
N SER A 5 6.15 17.35 -10.68
CA SER A 5 5.51 17.76 -9.43
C SER A 5 5.85 16.79 -8.31
N TRP A 6 5.61 17.20 -7.07
CA TRP A 6 5.85 16.33 -5.91
C TRP A 6 5.00 15.06 -5.94
N ASN A 7 3.73 15.18 -6.32
CA ASN A 7 2.83 14.03 -6.38
C ASN A 7 3.24 13.03 -7.45
N GLU A 8 3.63 13.50 -8.64
CA GLU A 8 4.19 12.64 -9.69
C GLU A 8 5.46 11.94 -9.19
N TYR A 9 6.39 12.69 -8.58
CA TYR A 9 7.64 12.13 -8.06
C TYR A 9 7.42 11.03 -7.01
N PHE A 10 6.57 11.26 -6.01
CA PHE A 10 6.32 10.27 -4.97
C PHE A 10 5.51 9.07 -5.47
N MET A 11 4.60 9.29 -6.42
CA MET A 11 3.87 8.19 -7.06
C MET A 11 4.78 7.34 -7.95
N GLU A 12 5.75 7.93 -8.66
CA GLU A 12 6.78 7.19 -9.39
C GLU A 12 7.70 6.39 -8.46
N LEU A 13 8.03 6.93 -7.29
CA LEU A 13 8.74 6.16 -6.27
C LEU A 13 7.91 4.99 -5.72
N ALA A 14 6.59 5.15 -5.57
CA ALA A 14 5.71 4.05 -5.20
C ALA A 14 5.66 2.98 -6.31
N ALA A 15 5.61 3.38 -7.57
CA ALA A 15 5.69 2.47 -8.71
C ALA A 15 7.02 1.73 -8.77
N LEU A 16 8.15 2.42 -8.57
CA LEU A 16 9.46 1.78 -8.47
C LEU A 16 9.54 0.80 -7.30
N THR A 17 8.98 1.18 -6.15
CA THR A 17 8.91 0.31 -4.97
C THR A 17 8.10 -0.96 -5.27
N ALA A 18 7.00 -0.84 -6.02
CA ALA A 18 6.16 -1.97 -6.42
C ALA A 18 6.92 -3.01 -7.25
N GLN A 19 7.95 -2.63 -8.00
CA GLN A 19 8.76 -3.55 -8.81
C GLN A 19 9.53 -4.59 -7.95
N ARG A 20 9.67 -4.35 -6.64
CA ARG A 20 10.24 -5.32 -5.70
C ARG A 20 9.23 -6.33 -5.14
N SER A 21 7.95 -6.18 -5.48
CA SER A 21 6.90 -7.09 -5.04
C SER A 21 7.14 -8.52 -5.51
N THR A 22 6.95 -9.46 -4.59
CA THR A 22 7.03 -10.91 -4.87
C THR A 22 5.64 -11.55 -4.97
N CYS A 23 4.60 -10.74 -5.09
CA CYS A 23 3.23 -11.23 -5.19
C CYS A 23 2.95 -11.68 -6.63
N LEU A 24 2.37 -12.87 -6.79
CA LEU A 24 2.03 -13.44 -8.10
C LEU A 24 0.71 -12.90 -8.70
N ARG A 25 -0.05 -12.10 -7.93
CA ARG A 25 -1.36 -11.57 -8.36
C ARG A 25 -1.31 -10.12 -8.78
N ARG A 26 -0.54 -9.30 -8.06
CA ARG A 26 -0.51 -7.84 -8.24
C ARG A 26 0.71 -7.27 -7.52
N GLN A 27 1.42 -6.38 -8.18
CA GLN A 27 2.58 -5.68 -7.64
C GLN A 27 2.14 -4.31 -7.13
N VAL A 28 2.12 -4.15 -5.80
CA VAL A 28 1.69 -2.92 -5.12
C VAL A 28 2.89 -2.31 -4.41
N GLY A 29 3.02 -1.00 -4.49
CA GLY A 29 4.02 -0.22 -3.77
C GLY A 29 3.36 0.93 -3.03
N ALA A 30 3.94 1.31 -1.91
CA ALA A 30 3.50 2.39 -1.04
C ALA A 30 4.71 3.21 -0.56
N VAL A 31 4.54 4.53 -0.48
CA VAL A 31 5.53 5.47 0.05
C VAL A 31 4.82 6.42 1.01
N ILE A 32 5.29 6.47 2.26
CA ILE A 32 4.82 7.43 3.27
C ILE A 32 5.76 8.63 3.25
N VAL A 33 5.18 9.83 3.15
CA VAL A 33 5.88 11.10 3.02
C VAL A 33 5.38 12.06 4.08
N LYS A 34 6.30 12.78 4.73
CA LYS A 34 5.99 13.86 5.66
C LYS A 34 6.95 15.01 5.42
N ASP A 35 6.42 16.23 5.28
CA ASP A 35 7.23 17.43 4.99
C ASP A 35 8.17 17.25 3.78
N ARG A 36 7.69 16.55 2.74
CA ARG A 36 8.44 16.15 1.52
C ARG A 36 9.62 15.19 1.74
N HIS A 37 9.75 14.63 2.95
CA HIS A 37 10.72 13.59 3.25
C HIS A 37 10.04 12.22 3.19
N ILE A 38 10.73 11.26 2.57
CA ILE A 38 10.28 9.88 2.57
C ILE A 38 10.56 9.30 3.95
N ILE A 39 9.49 8.86 4.63
CA ILE A 39 9.54 8.27 5.96
C ILE A 39 9.74 6.76 5.86
N ALA A 40 8.93 6.13 5.00
CA ALA A 40 8.98 4.70 4.80
C ALA A 40 8.47 4.32 3.41
N THR A 41 8.88 3.15 2.95
CA THR A 41 8.41 2.50 1.73
C THR A 41 7.97 1.08 2.04
N GLY A 42 7.06 0.56 1.23
CA GLY A 42 6.59 -0.82 1.35
C GLY A 42 6.14 -1.35 0.01
N TYR A 43 6.36 -2.64 -0.21
CA TYR A 43 5.76 -3.39 -1.30
C TYR A 43 5.10 -4.63 -0.73
N ASN A 44 4.13 -5.21 -1.44
CA ASN A 44 3.47 -6.41 -0.96
C ASN A 44 4.36 -7.67 -1.13
N GLY A 45 4.50 -8.43 -0.05
CA GLY A 45 5.43 -9.57 0.02
C GLY A 45 5.28 -10.37 1.31
N ALA A 46 5.86 -11.57 1.34
CA ALA A 46 5.83 -12.43 2.52
C ALA A 46 6.57 -11.78 3.71
N PRO A 47 6.20 -12.09 4.97
CA PRO A 47 6.91 -11.62 6.15
C PRO A 47 8.41 -11.91 6.08
N ARG A 48 9.21 -11.06 6.75
CA ARG A 48 10.67 -11.20 6.82
C ARG A 48 11.06 -12.60 7.31
N GLY A 49 11.97 -13.25 6.60
CA GLY A 49 12.48 -14.59 6.92
C GLY A 49 11.63 -15.75 6.41
N LEU A 50 10.50 -15.48 5.75
CA LEU A 50 9.66 -16.51 5.14
C LEU A 50 9.85 -16.57 3.63
N LYS A 51 9.68 -17.79 3.08
CA LYS A 51 9.64 -18.04 1.64
C LYS A 51 8.54 -17.25 0.95
N HIS A 52 8.82 -16.74 -0.25
CA HIS A 52 7.83 -16.06 -1.09
C HIS A 52 6.85 -17.08 -1.71
N CYS A 53 5.77 -16.58 -2.34
CA CYS A 53 4.76 -17.45 -2.96
C CYS A 53 5.36 -18.35 -4.05
N GLU A 54 6.30 -17.84 -4.84
CA GLU A 54 7.00 -18.60 -5.88
C GLU A 54 7.76 -19.81 -5.28
N ASP A 55 8.57 -19.56 -4.25
CA ASP A 55 9.33 -20.59 -3.52
C ASP A 55 8.45 -21.62 -2.77
N ARG A 56 7.16 -21.32 -2.61
CA ARG A 56 6.15 -22.21 -2.00
C ARG A 56 5.38 -23.03 -3.05
N GLY A 57 5.73 -22.91 -4.33
CA GLY A 57 5.03 -23.56 -5.43
C GLY A 57 3.71 -22.86 -5.81
N GLY A 58 3.61 -21.54 -5.61
CA GLY A 58 2.50 -20.70 -6.07
C GLY A 58 1.68 -20.04 -4.96
N CYS A 59 0.71 -19.22 -5.36
CA CYS A 59 -0.18 -18.50 -4.44
C CYS A 59 -1.38 -19.38 -4.04
N LEU A 60 -1.56 -19.63 -2.73
CA LEU A 60 -2.71 -20.39 -2.21
C LEU A 60 -4.05 -19.79 -2.66
N ARG A 61 -4.18 -18.46 -2.63
CA ARG A 61 -5.39 -17.76 -3.07
C ARG A 61 -5.68 -17.94 -4.57
N GLN A 62 -4.65 -18.07 -5.42
CA GLN A 62 -4.86 -18.39 -6.84
C GLN A 62 -5.30 -19.84 -7.00
N LYS A 63 -4.66 -20.79 -6.31
CA LYS A 63 -5.02 -22.23 -6.36
C LYS A 63 -6.47 -22.49 -5.94
N LEU A 64 -6.97 -21.71 -4.99
CA LEU A 64 -8.34 -21.80 -4.47
C LEU A 64 -9.33 -20.87 -5.19
N ASN A 65 -8.92 -20.16 -6.25
CA ASN A 65 -9.76 -19.20 -6.99
C ASN A 65 -10.43 -18.13 -6.11
N ILE A 66 -9.72 -17.65 -5.07
CA ILE A 66 -10.26 -16.65 -4.15
C ILE A 66 -10.26 -15.26 -4.83
N PRO A 67 -11.41 -14.58 -4.93
CA PRO A 67 -11.51 -13.23 -5.46
C PRO A 67 -10.63 -12.21 -4.71
N SER A 68 -10.30 -11.12 -5.39
CA SER A 68 -9.58 -10.01 -4.75
C SER A 68 -10.53 -9.30 -3.77
N GLY A 69 -10.05 -8.89 -2.59
CA GLY A 69 -10.90 -8.33 -1.52
C GLY A 69 -11.54 -9.35 -0.57
N GLU A 70 -11.34 -10.65 -0.80
CA GLU A 70 -11.90 -11.70 0.06
C GLU A 70 -10.81 -12.57 0.70
N ARG A 71 -11.13 -13.14 1.87
CA ARG A 71 -10.33 -14.12 2.62
C ARG A 71 -8.86 -13.72 2.74
N HIS A 72 -8.63 -12.52 3.27
CA HIS A 72 -7.31 -11.93 3.41
C HIS A 72 -6.36 -12.77 4.27
N GLU A 73 -6.90 -13.51 5.25
CA GLU A 73 -6.19 -14.44 6.12
C GLU A 73 -5.48 -15.59 5.36
N LEU A 74 -5.90 -15.89 4.12
CA LEU A 74 -5.25 -16.88 3.26
C LEU A 74 -4.06 -16.31 2.48
N CYS A 75 -3.83 -14.99 2.56
CA CYS A 75 -2.72 -14.33 1.88
C CYS A 75 -1.45 -14.44 2.72
N MET A 76 -0.41 -15.08 2.17
CA MET A 76 0.91 -15.11 2.81
C MET A 76 1.62 -13.76 2.81
N ALA A 77 1.25 -12.87 1.88
CA ALA A 77 1.88 -11.57 1.73
C ALA A 77 1.17 -10.53 2.59
N LEU A 78 1.95 -9.69 3.27
CA LEU A 78 1.48 -8.39 3.72
C LEU A 78 1.30 -7.47 2.51
N HIS A 79 0.39 -6.52 2.65
CA HIS A 79 0.17 -5.46 1.68
C HIS A 79 1.26 -4.39 1.76
N ALA A 80 1.37 -3.56 0.73
CA ALA A 80 2.42 -2.54 0.63
C ALA A 80 2.29 -1.48 1.74
N GLU A 81 1.06 -1.07 2.00
CA GLU A 81 0.66 -0.10 3.02
C GLU A 81 1.03 -0.59 4.42
N GLN A 82 0.76 -1.88 4.69
CA GLN A 82 1.12 -2.52 5.95
C GLN A 82 2.63 -2.52 6.14
N ASN A 83 3.38 -2.92 5.12
CA ASN A 83 4.84 -2.94 5.17
C ASN A 83 5.44 -1.54 5.34
N ALA A 84 4.87 -0.51 4.72
CA ALA A 84 5.33 0.88 4.91
C ALA A 84 5.10 1.37 6.35
N ILE A 85 3.91 1.12 6.92
CA ILE A 85 3.59 1.47 8.32
C ILE A 85 4.49 0.70 9.30
N ILE A 86 4.67 -0.61 9.09
CA ILE A 86 5.53 -1.47 9.92
C ILE A 86 6.98 -1.01 9.83
N GLN A 87 7.47 -0.62 8.65
CA GLN A 87 8.83 -0.11 8.49
C GLN A 87 9.02 1.19 9.28
N ALA A 88 8.09 2.14 9.17
CA ALA A 88 8.15 3.38 9.95
C ALA A 88 8.18 3.11 11.46
N ALA A 89 7.32 2.20 11.94
CA ALA A 89 7.27 1.78 13.34
C ALA A 89 8.60 1.13 13.80
N ASN A 90 9.17 0.22 13.00
CA ASN A 90 10.45 -0.42 13.31
C ASN A 90 11.62 0.58 13.39
N LEU A 91 11.56 1.65 12.60
CA LEU A 91 12.57 2.72 12.60
C LEU A 91 12.30 3.82 13.64
N GLY A 92 11.22 3.70 14.42
CA GLY A 92 10.83 4.71 15.40
C GLY A 92 10.39 6.04 14.79
N GLN A 93 9.91 6.02 13.53
CA GLN A 93 9.48 7.23 12.83
C GLN A 93 7.95 7.36 12.89
N SER A 94 7.49 8.53 13.35
CA SER A 94 6.06 8.84 13.39
C SER A 94 5.53 9.15 11.99
N VAL A 95 4.40 8.53 11.66
CA VAL A 95 3.62 8.77 10.43
C VAL A 95 2.37 9.62 10.67
N GLU A 96 2.19 10.15 11.90
CA GLU A 96 1.08 11.06 12.22
C GLU A 96 1.20 12.33 11.36
N GLY A 97 0.09 12.72 10.72
CA GLY A 97 0.04 13.86 9.82
C GLY A 97 0.66 13.62 8.44
N ALA A 98 1.10 12.40 8.13
CA ALA A 98 1.76 12.10 6.85
C ALA A 98 0.76 11.93 5.69
N THR A 99 1.31 11.88 4.48
CA THR A 99 0.63 11.51 3.23
C THR A 99 1.18 10.16 2.76
N ILE A 100 0.31 9.27 2.27
CA ILE A 100 0.73 8.00 1.68
C ILE A 100 0.39 7.95 0.18
N TYR A 101 1.38 7.58 -0.64
CA TYR A 101 1.24 7.35 -2.08
C TYR A 101 1.24 5.85 -2.32
N ILE A 102 0.20 5.31 -2.94
CA ILE A 102 0.02 3.87 -3.14
C ILE A 102 -0.30 3.62 -4.61
N THR A 103 0.30 2.61 -5.24
CA THR A 103 -0.02 2.34 -6.65
C THR A 103 -1.47 1.90 -6.86
N HIS A 104 -2.10 1.30 -5.84
CA HIS A 104 -3.49 0.84 -5.87
C HIS A 104 -4.24 1.33 -4.63
N GLN A 105 -5.53 1.60 -4.78
CA GLN A 105 -6.38 1.94 -3.64
C GLN A 105 -6.30 0.86 -2.54
N PRO A 106 -6.14 1.26 -1.26
CA PRO A 106 -6.00 0.31 -0.15
C PRO A 106 -7.26 -0.51 0.06
N CYS A 107 -7.09 -1.75 0.55
CA CYS A 107 -8.23 -2.54 1.01
C CYS A 107 -8.70 -2.07 2.40
N ILE A 108 -9.88 -2.54 2.82
CA ILE A 108 -10.46 -2.23 4.14
C ILE A 108 -9.50 -2.44 5.32
N ILE A 109 -8.65 -3.48 5.31
CA ILE A 109 -7.69 -3.74 6.39
C ILE A 109 -6.61 -2.65 6.42
N CYS A 110 -6.08 -2.28 5.25
CA CYS A 110 -5.06 -1.25 5.14
C CYS A 110 -5.64 0.14 5.44
N ALA A 111 -6.88 0.41 5.04
CA ALA A 111 -7.58 1.65 5.37
C ALA A 111 -7.71 1.86 6.89
N LYS A 112 -8.16 0.85 7.64
CA LYS A 112 -8.17 0.88 9.11
C LYS A 112 -6.76 1.13 9.68
N MET A 113 -5.77 0.46 9.07
CA MET A 113 -4.32 0.69 9.20
C MET A 113 -3.96 2.19 9.23
N ILE A 114 -4.21 2.80 8.08
CA ILE A 114 -3.85 4.16 7.71
C ILE A 114 -4.56 5.18 8.62
N ILE A 115 -5.86 4.99 8.88
CA ILE A 115 -6.64 5.85 9.78
C ILE A 115 -6.00 5.88 11.17
N ASN A 116 -5.77 4.70 11.76
CA ASN A 116 -5.25 4.62 13.12
C ASN A 116 -3.77 5.02 13.23
N ALA A 117 -3.03 5.00 12.12
CA ALA A 117 -1.66 5.49 12.05
C ALA A 117 -1.58 7.03 11.98
N GLY A 118 -2.70 7.73 11.80
CA GLY A 118 -2.74 9.19 11.78
C GLY A 118 -2.39 9.84 10.43
N VAL A 119 -2.34 9.05 9.36
CA VAL A 119 -2.16 9.55 7.99
C VAL A 119 -3.37 10.39 7.59
N LYS A 120 -3.16 11.50 6.87
CA LYS A 120 -4.24 12.46 6.54
C LYS A 120 -4.64 12.47 5.07
N GLU A 121 -3.75 12.02 4.19
CA GLU A 121 -3.98 12.05 2.75
C GLU A 121 -3.50 10.77 2.08
N ILE A 122 -4.29 10.29 1.12
CA ILE A 122 -3.97 9.11 0.32
C ILE A 122 -3.98 9.51 -1.15
N PHE A 123 -2.86 9.29 -1.83
CA PHE A 123 -2.79 9.40 -3.29
C PHE A 123 -2.68 8.01 -3.88
N VAL A 124 -3.48 7.74 -4.91
CA VAL A 124 -3.53 6.44 -5.59
C VAL A 124 -3.46 6.60 -7.09
N ARG A 125 -2.81 5.66 -7.77
CA ARG A 125 -2.77 5.63 -9.25
C ARG A 125 -3.96 4.86 -9.80
N GLU A 126 -4.19 3.65 -9.31
CA GLU A 126 -5.29 2.79 -9.74
C GLU A 126 -6.38 2.68 -8.66
N GLY A 127 -7.63 2.85 -9.09
CA GLY A 127 -8.79 2.65 -8.23
C GLY A 127 -9.00 1.16 -7.94
N TYR A 128 -9.64 0.86 -6.81
CA TYR A 128 -10.00 -0.50 -6.44
C TYR A 128 -11.46 -0.57 -6.00
N PRO A 129 -12.24 -1.60 -6.41
CA PRO A 129 -13.66 -1.70 -6.09
C PRO A 129 -13.86 -2.22 -4.66
N ASP A 130 -13.46 -1.45 -3.65
CA ASP A 130 -13.77 -1.69 -2.25
C ASP A 130 -14.52 -0.46 -1.72
N GLN A 131 -15.85 -0.53 -1.74
CA GLN A 131 -16.72 0.56 -1.32
C GLN A 131 -16.58 0.82 0.18
N LEU A 132 -16.54 -0.24 0.99
CA LEU A 132 -16.41 -0.13 2.44
C LEU A 132 -15.10 0.58 2.83
N SER A 133 -14.01 0.31 2.11
CA SER A 133 -12.76 1.06 2.31
C SER A 133 -12.91 2.56 2.04
N LYS A 134 -13.66 2.95 1.01
CA LYS A 134 -13.89 4.38 0.71
C LYS A 134 -14.73 5.03 1.80
N ASP A 135 -15.81 4.35 2.19
CA ASP A 135 -16.76 4.85 3.18
C ASP A 135 -16.07 5.16 4.51
N ILE A 136 -15.24 4.23 5.03
CA ILE A 136 -14.56 4.46 6.32
C ILE A 136 -13.45 5.52 6.24
N LEU A 137 -12.83 5.69 5.07
CA LEU A 137 -11.81 6.73 4.87
C LEU A 137 -12.45 8.11 4.81
N GLU A 138 -13.60 8.21 4.14
CA GLU A 138 -14.42 9.43 4.12
C GLU A 138 -14.95 9.78 5.51
N GLU A 139 -15.48 8.80 6.26
CA GLU A 139 -15.92 9.00 7.65
C GLU A 139 -14.79 9.49 8.56
N ALA A 140 -13.56 8.99 8.35
CA ALA A 140 -12.37 9.44 9.06
C ALA A 140 -11.81 10.79 8.57
N GLY A 141 -12.43 11.41 7.56
CA GLY A 141 -11.97 12.68 6.97
C GLY A 141 -10.70 12.58 6.13
N ILE A 142 -10.35 11.38 5.65
CA ILE A 142 -9.17 11.13 4.82
C ILE A 142 -9.56 11.15 3.34
N LYS A 143 -9.00 12.10 2.60
CA LYS A 143 -9.24 12.22 1.15
C LYS A 143 -8.41 11.22 0.36
N ILE A 144 -9.07 10.47 -0.51
CA ILE A 144 -8.42 9.69 -1.58
C ILE A 144 -8.33 10.56 -2.83
N VAL A 145 -7.13 10.76 -3.34
CA VAL A 145 -6.87 11.50 -4.58
C VAL A 145 -6.35 10.53 -5.65
N MET A 146 -7.10 10.43 -6.74
CA MET A 146 -6.66 9.70 -7.93
C MET A 146 -5.66 10.57 -8.70
N LEU A 147 -4.43 10.09 -8.84
CA LEU A 147 -3.45 10.62 -9.78
C LEU A 147 -3.67 9.84 -11.07
N GLY A 148 -4.31 10.48 -12.06
CA GLY A 148 -4.43 9.93 -13.40
C GLY A 148 -3.05 9.70 -14.04
N ASP A 149 -3.04 8.97 -15.15
CA ASP A 149 -1.85 8.78 -15.98
C ASP A 149 -1.31 10.11 -16.56
#